data_AF-Q7AXT8-F1
#
_entry.id   AF-Q7AXT8-F1
#
_cell.length_a   1.000
_cell.length_b   1.000
_cell.length_c   1.000
_cell.angle_alpha   90.00
_cell.angle_beta   90.00
_cell.angle_gamma   90.00
#
_symmetry.space_group_name_H-M   'P 1'
#
loop_
_entity.id
_entity.type
_entity.pdbx_description
1 polymer ?
#
loop_
_entity_poly.entity_id
_entity_poly.type
_entity_poly.pdbx_seq_one_letter_code
_entity_poly.pdbx_strand_id
1 'polypeptide(L)'
;MAEYDDLEEGEVLVLAMARPSMVGPFTLSSILISLIAPVLLALLIRSLYPLGLIPVLFVISYWICSKDVYLFGVLQAASNLKASRLRKLWGYRSYAPR
;
A
#
# COMPACT_ATOMS: atom_id res chain seq x y z
N MET A 1 -7.54 31.45 -20.88
CA MET A 1 -7.55 30.04 -21.33
C MET A 1 -6.28 29.29 -20.93
N ALA A 2 -5.14 29.96 -20.73
CA ALA A 2 -3.90 29.35 -20.21
C ALA A 2 -3.92 29.00 -18.70
N GLU A 3 -4.67 29.76 -17.88
CA GLU A 3 -4.69 29.58 -16.41
C GLU A 3 -5.38 28.28 -15.94
N TYR A 4 -6.17 27.63 -16.80
CA TYR A 4 -6.78 26.32 -16.50
C TYR A 4 -5.81 25.16 -16.77
N ASP A 5 -4.93 25.27 -17.76
CA ASP A 5 -3.91 24.24 -18.06
C ASP A 5 -2.92 24.13 -16.89
N ASP A 6 -2.43 25.25 -16.35
CA ASP A 6 -1.47 25.25 -15.22
C ASP A 6 -2.04 24.60 -13.94
N LEU A 7 -3.35 24.71 -13.72
CA LEU A 7 -4.03 24.08 -12.58
C LEU A 7 -4.20 22.57 -12.78
N GLU A 8 -4.57 22.11 -13.98
CA GLU A 8 -4.64 20.69 -14.30
C GLU A 8 -3.26 20.04 -14.26
N GLU A 9 -2.23 20.70 -14.81
CA GLU A 9 -0.86 20.21 -14.80
C GLU A 9 -0.29 20.17 -13.37
N GLY A 10 -0.63 21.16 -12.54
CA GLY A 10 -0.34 21.18 -11.11
C GLY A 10 -1.03 20.04 -10.35
N GLU A 11 -2.31 19.79 -10.58
CA GLU A 11 -3.03 18.67 -9.97
C GLU A 11 -2.43 17.31 -10.37
N VAL A 12 -2.08 17.14 -11.64
CA VAL A 12 -1.41 15.93 -12.14
C VAL A 12 -0.02 15.75 -11.51
N LEU A 13 0.71 16.85 -11.31
CA LEU A 13 2.02 16.84 -10.61
C LEU A 13 1.89 16.47 -9.14
N VAL A 14 0.90 17.02 -8.43
CA VAL A 14 0.61 16.67 -7.04
C VAL A 14 0.17 15.21 -6.95
N LEU A 15 -0.66 14.73 -7.89
CA LEU A 15 -1.06 13.33 -7.96
C LEU A 15 0.14 12.41 -8.22
N ALA A 16 1.07 12.83 -9.08
CA ALA A 16 2.30 12.09 -9.37
C ALA A 16 3.25 12.05 -8.17
N MET A 17 3.36 13.15 -7.41
CA MET A 17 4.13 13.18 -6.15
C MET A 17 3.46 12.37 -5.03
N ALA A 18 2.14 12.20 -5.08
CA ALA A 18 1.39 11.35 -4.15
C ALA A 18 1.41 9.87 -4.55
N ARG A 19 1.95 9.49 -5.72
CA ARG A 19 2.12 8.08 -6.07
C ARG A 19 3.19 7.47 -5.16
N PRO A 20 2.90 6.34 -4.49
CA PRO A 20 3.90 5.66 -3.68
C PRO A 20 5.08 5.25 -4.57
N SER A 21 6.28 5.17 -4.01
CA SER A 21 7.46 4.72 -4.75
C SER A 21 7.24 3.29 -5.30
N MET A 22 7.34 3.16 -6.61
CA MET A 22 7.15 1.91 -7.34
C MET A 22 8.43 1.49 -8.06
N VAL A 23 8.66 0.19 -8.11
CA VAL A 23 9.69 -0.44 -8.94
C VAL A 23 8.97 -1.33 -9.94
N GLY A 24 8.91 -0.88 -11.19
CA GLY A 24 8.07 -1.51 -12.21
C GLY A 24 6.59 -1.51 -11.79
N PRO A 25 5.91 -2.67 -11.80
CA PRO A 25 4.49 -2.77 -11.42
C PRO A 25 4.25 -2.89 -9.91
N PHE A 26 5.30 -2.93 -9.09
CA PHE A 26 5.20 -3.19 -7.65
C PHE A 26 5.44 -1.95 -6.81
N THR A 27 4.73 -1.81 -5.68
CA THR A 27 5.07 -0.81 -4.67
C THR A 27 6.24 -1.29 -3.80
N LEU A 28 7.07 -0.38 -3.28
CA LEU A 28 8.15 -0.77 -2.37
C LEU A 28 7.62 -1.51 -1.13
N SER A 29 6.44 -1.13 -0.63
CA SER A 29 5.80 -1.80 0.50
C SER A 29 5.42 -3.25 0.17
N SER A 30 4.89 -3.53 -1.02
CA SER A 30 4.51 -4.89 -1.40
C SER A 30 5.73 -5.81 -1.57
N ILE A 31 6.83 -5.28 -2.11
CA ILE A 31 8.11 -5.99 -2.23
C ILE A 31 8.65 -6.35 -0.84
N LEU A 32 8.68 -5.37 0.07
CA LEU A 32 9.14 -5.57 1.44
C LEU A 32 8.29 -6.62 2.17
N ILE A 33 6.96 -6.55 2.07
CA ILE A 33 6.06 -7.53 2.70
C ILE A 33 6.30 -8.94 2.11
N SER A 34 6.42 -9.04 0.79
CA SER A 34 6.59 -10.33 0.10
C SER A 34 7.92 -11.02 0.40
N LEU A 35 8.95 -10.25 0.80
CA LEU A 35 10.25 -10.79 1.21
C LEU A 35 10.35 -11.01 2.72
N ILE A 36 9.97 -10.00 3.52
CA ILE A 36 10.15 -10.03 4.98
C ILE A 36 9.21 -11.04 5.63
N ALA A 37 7.94 -11.10 5.22
CA ALA A 37 6.97 -12.00 5.84
C ALA A 37 7.40 -13.49 5.78
N PRO A 38 7.75 -14.06 4.61
CA PRO A 38 8.19 -15.45 4.54
C PRO A 38 9.54 -15.69 5.21
N VAL A 39 10.45 -14.70 5.21
CA VAL A 39 11.73 -14.81 5.93
C VAL A 39 11.53 -14.84 7.44
N LEU A 40 10.71 -13.96 8.00
CA LEU A 40 10.35 -13.99 9.42
C LEU A 40 9.65 -15.29 9.79
N LEU A 41 8.76 -15.78 8.93
CA LEU A 41 8.07 -17.05 9.14
C LEU A 41 9.03 -18.25 9.07
N ALA A 42 10.04 -18.20 8.19
CA ALA A 42 11.12 -19.18 8.12
C ALA A 42 11.93 -19.24 9.42
N LEU A 43 12.26 -18.07 9.98
CA LEU A 43 12.97 -17.98 11.25
C LEU A 43 12.12 -18.48 12.42
N LEU A 44 10.83 -18.15 12.44
CA LEU A 44 9.90 -18.53 13.51
C LEU A 44 9.64 -20.04 13.54
N ILE A 45 9.41 -20.65 12.37
CA ILE A 45 9.20 -22.09 12.22
C ILE A 45 10.53 -22.86 12.21
N ARG A 46 11.66 -22.15 12.12
CA ARG A 46 13.01 -22.71 11.96
C ARG A 46 13.10 -23.67 10.77
N SER A 47 12.46 -23.29 9.67
CA SER A 47 12.33 -24.10 8.46
C SER A 47 12.41 -23.25 7.20
N LEU A 48 12.97 -23.81 6.13
CA LEU A 48 13.17 -23.12 4.85
C LEU A 48 11.97 -23.23 3.90
N TYR A 49 11.04 -24.15 4.15
CA TYR A 49 9.81 -24.29 3.35
C TYR A 49 9.05 -22.99 3.07
N PRO A 50 8.85 -22.07 4.04
CA PRO A 50 8.11 -20.84 3.78
C PRO A 50 8.80 -19.86 2.81
N LEU A 51 10.08 -20.04 2.47
CA LEU A 51 10.70 -19.27 1.39
C LEU A 51 10.06 -19.58 0.02
N GLY A 52 9.46 -20.76 -0.14
CA GLY A 52 8.68 -21.10 -1.33
C GLY A 52 7.43 -20.24 -1.53
N LEU A 53 6.97 -19.53 -0.48
CA LEU A 53 5.83 -18.61 -0.58
C LEU A 53 6.22 -17.28 -1.24
N ILE A 54 7.51 -16.95 -1.34
CA ILE A 54 7.99 -15.70 -1.96
C ILE A 54 7.39 -15.51 -3.37
N PRO A 55 7.57 -16.42 -4.35
CA PRO A 55 7.01 -16.22 -5.70
C PRO A 55 5.48 -16.08 -5.68
N VAL A 56 4.79 -16.82 -4.81
CA VAL A 56 3.33 -16.74 -4.68
C VAL A 56 2.88 -15.35 -4.19
N LEU A 57 3.56 -14.82 -3.17
CA LEU A 57 3.30 -13.47 -2.66
C LEU A 57 3.62 -12.39 -3.69
N PHE A 58 4.65 -12.59 -4.52
CA PHE A 58 4.94 -11.71 -5.65
C PHE A 58 3.83 -11.72 -6.71
N VAL A 59 3.27 -12.88 -7.07
CA VAL A 59 2.16 -12.94 -8.02
C VAL A 59 0.91 -12.25 -7.46
N ILE A 60 0.60 -12.49 -6.18
CA ILE A 60 -0.55 -11.86 -5.52
C ILE A 60 -0.36 -10.35 -5.44
N SER A 61 0.82 -9.88 -5.03
CA SER A 61 1.11 -8.45 -4.96
C SER A 61 1.10 -7.81 -6.34
N TYR A 62 1.55 -8.50 -7.40
CA TYR A 62 1.45 -8.01 -8.77
C TYR A 62 -0.01 -7.79 -9.16
N TRP A 63 -0.87 -8.77 -8.87
CA TRP A 63 -2.28 -8.69 -9.21
C TRP A 63 -3.00 -7.57 -8.45
N ILE A 64 -2.67 -7.39 -7.18
CA ILE A 64 -3.20 -6.30 -6.35
C ILE A 64 -2.70 -4.94 -6.86
N CYS A 65 -1.39 -4.77 -7.07
CA CYS A 65 -0.81 -3.52 -7.54
C CYS A 65 -1.27 -3.15 -8.96
N SER A 66 -1.60 -4.15 -9.80
CA SER A 66 -2.20 -3.91 -11.11
C SER A 66 -3.63 -3.37 -11.02
N LYS A 67 -4.35 -3.61 -9.91
CA LYS A 67 -5.72 -3.17 -9.71
C LYS A 67 -5.82 -1.90 -8.89
N ASP A 68 -5.07 -1.82 -7.80
CA ASP A 68 -5.07 -0.67 -6.91
C ASP A 68 -3.73 -0.54 -6.16
N VAL A 69 -2.95 0.46 -6.54
CA VAL A 69 -1.60 0.73 -6.01
C VAL A 69 -1.66 1.25 -4.57
N TYR A 70 -2.75 1.93 -4.19
CA TYR A 70 -2.87 2.57 -2.88
C TYR A 70 -3.32 1.62 -1.78
N LEU A 71 -3.76 0.41 -2.14
CA LEU A 71 -4.37 -0.53 -1.19
C LEU A 71 -3.44 -0.86 -0.02
N PHE A 72 -2.14 -1.02 -0.27
CA PHE A 72 -1.14 -1.22 0.80
C PHE A 72 -0.96 0.00 1.71
N GLY A 73 -0.97 1.21 1.14
CA GLY A 73 -0.90 2.46 1.90
C GLY A 73 -2.15 2.70 2.75
N VAL A 74 -3.33 2.40 2.21
CA VAL A 74 -4.61 2.42 2.94
C VAL A 74 -4.60 1.39 4.06
N LEU A 75 -4.05 0.20 3.84
CA LEU A 75 -3.94 -0.84 4.87
C LEU A 75 -3.01 -0.42 6.02
N GLN A 76 -1.90 0.24 5.69
CA GLN A 76 -0.97 0.80 6.68
C GLN A 76 -1.57 2.00 7.42
N ALA A 77 -2.30 2.88 6.75
CA ALA A 77 -3.04 3.96 7.40
C ALA A 77 -4.13 3.38 8.32
N ALA A 78 -4.84 2.35 7.84
CA ALA A 78 -5.87 1.63 8.57
C ALA A 78 -5.37 0.99 9.87
N SER A 79 -4.12 0.48 9.91
CA SER A 79 -3.52 -0.08 11.12
C SER A 79 -3.05 0.99 12.12
N ASN A 80 -2.69 2.18 11.64
CA ASN A 80 -2.22 3.29 12.49
C ASN A 80 -3.33 4.24 12.95
N LEU A 81 -4.48 4.26 12.25
CA LEU A 81 -5.65 5.04 12.65
C LEU A 81 -6.20 4.51 13.98
N LYS A 82 -6.11 5.36 15.02
CA LYS A 82 -6.67 5.07 16.34
C LYS A 82 -8.17 4.80 16.17
N ALA A 83 -8.61 3.59 16.52
CA ALA A 83 -10.02 3.24 16.43
C ALA A 83 -10.83 4.18 17.34
N SER A 84 -11.66 5.03 16.76
CA SER A 84 -12.56 5.89 17.54
C SER A 84 -13.55 5.01 18.30
N ARG A 85 -13.77 5.28 19.59
CA ARG A 85 -14.73 4.53 20.42
C ARG A 85 -16.16 4.60 19.88
N LEU A 86 -16.48 5.62 19.07
CA LEU A 86 -17.79 5.88 18.47
C LEU A 86 -17.97 5.27 17.06
N ARG A 87 -17.03 4.44 16.59
CA ARG A 87 -17.07 3.81 15.25
C ARG A 87 -18.37 3.08 14.93
N LYS A 88 -19.02 2.46 15.91
CA LYS A 88 -20.31 1.76 15.73
C LYS A 88 -21.50 2.71 15.48
N LEU A 89 -21.40 3.96 15.93
CA LEU A 89 -22.48 4.95 15.87
C LEU A 89 -22.39 5.84 14.64
N TRP A 90 -21.17 6.19 14.21
CA TRP A 90 -20.96 7.20 13.17
C TRP A 90 -20.50 6.66 11.82
N GLY A 91 -20.26 5.35 11.68
CA GLY A 91 -20.04 4.69 10.37
C GLY A 91 -18.77 5.09 9.59
N TYR A 92 -18.09 6.18 9.95
CA TYR A 92 -16.96 6.70 9.19
C TYR A 92 -15.64 6.66 9.97
N ARG A 93 -14.60 6.19 9.28
CA ARG A 93 -13.20 6.48 9.63
C ARG A 93 -12.96 7.95 9.30
N SER A 94 -12.52 8.73 10.29
CA SER A 94 -12.08 10.11 10.07
C SER A 94 -11.07 10.12 8.93
N TYR A 95 -11.38 10.83 7.86
CA TYR A 95 -10.41 11.25 6.87
C TYR A 95 -9.49 12.21 7.64
N ALA A 96 -8.38 11.71 8.16
CA ALA A 96 -7.35 12.56 8.70
C ALA A 96 -6.31 12.72 7.60
N PRO A 97 -6.39 13.79 6.78
CA PRO A 97 -5.23 14.20 6.00
C PRO A 97 -4.15 14.62 7.02
N ARG A 98 -2.90 14.26 6.72
CA ARG A 98 -1.76 15.03 7.22
C ARG A 98 -1.35 15.96 6.10
#